data_AF-A0A353XSR3-F1
#
_entry.id   AF-A0A353XSR3-F1
#
_cell.length_a   1.000
_cell.length_b   1.000
_cell.length_c   1.000
_cell.angle_alpha   90.00
_cell.angle_beta   90.00
_cell.angle_gamma   90.00
#
_symmetry.space_group_name_H-M   'P 1'
#
loop_
_entity.id
_entity.type
_entity.pdbx_description
1 polymer ?
#
loop_
_entity_poly.entity_id
_entity_poly.type
_entity_poly.pdbx_seq_one_letter_code
_entity_poly.pdbx_strand_id
1 'polypeptide(L)' 'MQELINDAGHCILWLPPYSPDLNPIEKAWAWIKRKRKDWRLQCIDTLFFYFLWLCNSL' A
#
# COMPACT_ATOMS: atom_id res chain seq x y z
N MET A 1 -14.66 -13.13 -10.33
CA MET A 1 -13.50 -12.34 -9.84
C MET A 1 -12.27 -12.56 -10.70
N GLN A 2 -11.79 -13.80 -10.86
CA GLN A 2 -10.63 -14.07 -11.73
C GLN A 2 -10.91 -13.73 -13.21
N GLU A 3 -12.10 -14.07 -13.71
CA GLU A 3 -12.55 -13.69 -15.06
C GLU A 3 -12.50 -12.18 -15.28
N LEU A 4 -13.03 -11.37 -14.34
CA LEU A 4 -12.99 -9.90 -14.42
C LEU A 4 -11.55 -9.34 -14.47
N ILE A 5 -10.62 -9.95 -13.73
CA ILE A 5 -9.20 -9.55 -13.72
C ILE A 5 -8.56 -9.86 -15.07
N ASN A 6 -8.82 -11.05 -15.62
CA ASN A 6 -8.31 -11.47 -16.91
C ASN A 6 -8.91 -10.66 -18.07
N ASP A 7 -10.22 -10.38 -18.03
CA ASP A 7 -10.93 -9.57 -19.03
C ASP A 7 -10.42 -8.13 -19.07
N ALA A 8 -9.95 -7.61 -17.93
CA ALA A 8 -9.27 -6.31 -17.83
C ALA A 8 -7.79 -6.36 -18.27
N GLY A 9 -7.28 -7.53 -18.70
CA GLY A 9 -5.90 -7.72 -19.15
C GLY A 9 -4.86 -7.81 -18.01
N HIS A 10 -5.30 -8.08 -16.79
CA HIS A 10 -4.42 -8.23 -15.63
C HIS A 10 -4.15 -9.71 -15.31
N CYS A 11 -3.01 -9.97 -14.67
CA CYS A 11 -2.64 -11.31 -14.20
C CYS A 11 -2.63 -11.36 -12.67
N ILE A 12 -3.11 -12.47 -12.10
CA ILE A 12 -3.08 -12.70 -10.65
C ILE A 12 -1.70 -13.24 -10.26
N LEU A 13 -0.99 -12.52 -9.39
CA LEU A 13 0.23 -12.99 -8.77
C LEU A 13 -0.10 -13.70 -7.44
N TRP A 14 0.12 -15.01 -7.39
CA TRP A 14 -0.05 -15.79 -6.17
C TRP A 14 1.19 -15.72 -5.29
N LEU A 15 1.00 -15.45 -4.01
CA LEU A 15 2.06 -15.48 -3.00
C LEU A 15 1.95 -16.73 -2.14
N PRO A 16 3.08 -17.30 -1.67
CA PRO A 16 3.05 -18.41 -0.72
C PRO A 16 2.40 -17.98 0.61
N PRO A 17 1.76 -18.91 1.32
CA PRO A 17 1.14 -18.62 2.60
C PRO A 17 2.17 -18.07 3.60
N TYR A 18 1.71 -17.16 4.47
CA TYR A 18 2.53 -16.52 5.52
C TYR A 18 3.83 -15.88 5.02
N SER A 19 3.87 -15.39 3.78
CA SER A 19 5.04 -14.73 3.20
C SER A 19 4.84 -13.23 3.01
N PRO A 20 4.62 -12.45 4.09
CA PRO A 20 4.38 -11.01 4.00
C PRO A 20 5.57 -10.27 3.39
N ASP A 21 6.79 -10.79 3.56
CA ASP A 21 8.02 -10.20 3.01
C ASP A 21 8.02 -10.12 1.48
N LEU A 22 7.24 -10.98 0.82
CA LEU A 22 7.09 -11.01 -0.63
C LEU A 22 6.01 -10.05 -1.14
N ASN A 23 5.19 -9.47 -0.26
CA ASN A 23 4.15 -8.53 -0.64
C ASN A 23 4.67 -7.08 -0.53
N PRO A 24 4.92 -6.37 -1.65
CA PRO A 24 5.50 -5.03 -1.62
C PRO A 24 4.70 -4.00 -0.80
N ILE A 25 3.39 -4.22 -0.65
CA ILE A 25 2.52 -3.32 0.13
C ILE A 25 2.93 -3.26 1.61
N GLU A 26 3.53 -4.33 2.17
CA GLU A 26 3.97 -4.36 3.56
C GLU A 26 5.09 -3.34 3.81
N LYS A 27 5.99 -3.18 2.84
CA LYS A 27 7.06 -2.16 2.88
C LYS A 27 6.47 -0.74 2.83
N ALA A 28 5.46 -0.53 1.98
CA ALA A 28 4.75 0.75 1.92
C ALA A 28 4.07 1.06 3.27
N TRP A 29 3.37 0.09 3.88
CA TRP A 29 2.76 0.26 5.19
C TRP A 29 3.77 0.52 6.31
N ALA A 30 4.93 -0.15 6.30
CA ALA A 30 6.00 0.13 7.25
C ALA A 30 6.48 1.60 7.15
N TRP A 31 6.62 2.12 5.92
CA TRP A 31 6.97 3.51 5.67
C TRP A 31 5.90 4.50 6.16
N ILE A 32 4.63 4.25 5.84
CA ILE A 32 3.49 5.08 6.28
C ILE A 32 3.41 5.14 7.81
N LYS A 33 3.53 3.99 8.49
CA LYS A 33 3.50 3.91 9.96
C LYS A 33 4.64 4.71 10.59
N ARG A 34 5.84 4.68 9.99
CA ARG A 34 6.97 5.51 10.42
C ARG A 34 6.65 6.99 10.28
N LYS A 35 6.14 7.44 9.13
CA LYS A 35 5.75 8.84 8.90
C LYS A 35 4.68 9.32 9.87
N ARG A 36 3.66 8.50 10.14
CA ARG A 36 2.64 8.80 11.16
C ARG A 36 3.27 9.07 12.52
N LYS A 37 4.22 8.24 12.93
CA LYS A 37 4.94 8.38 14.21
C LYS A 37 5.78 9.66 14.24
N ASP A 38 6.55 9.91 13.19
CA ASP A 38 7.44 11.08 13.08
C ASP A 38 6.66 12.40 13.12
N TRP A 39 5.52 12.45 12.43
CA TRP A 39 4.67 13.64 12.34
C TRP A 39 3.60 13.72 13.44
N ARG A 40 3.52 12.71 14.31
CA ARG A 40 2.53 12.61 15.41
C ARG A 40 1.09 12.79 14.93
N LEU A 41 0.78 12.34 13.72
CA LEU A 41 -0.55 12.47 13.13
C LEU A 41 -1.54 11.53 13.82
N GLN A 42 -2.57 12.13 14.42
CA GLN A 42 -3.66 11.39 15.07
C GLN A 42 -4.85 11.15 14.13
N CYS A 43 -5.00 11.96 13.08
CA CYS A 43 -6.06 11.82 12.09
C CYS A 43 -5.59 10.99 10.88
N ILE A 44 -6.39 9.99 10.53
CA ILE A 44 -6.12 9.08 9.41
C ILE A 44 -6.30 9.78 8.05
N ASP A 45 -7.29 10.66 7.93
CA ASP A 45 -7.55 11.41 6.69
C ASP A 45 -6.37 12.33 6.35
N THR A 46 -5.84 13.01 7.37
CA THR A 46 -4.64 13.85 7.23
C THR A 46 -3.42 13.03 6.81
N LEU A 47 -3.26 11.83 7.38
CA LEU A 47 -2.16 10.93 7.01
C LEU A 47 -2.27 10.49 5.55
N PHE A 48 -3.46 10.08 5.08
CA PHE A 48 -3.66 9.66 3.70
C PHE A 48 -3.54 10.82 2.71
N PHE A 49 -4.03 12.02 3.05
CA PHE A 49 -3.83 13.21 2.23
C PHE A 49 -2.35 13.47 1.96
N TYR A 50 -1.51 13.51 3.01
CA TYR A 50 -0.07 13.71 2.84
C TYR A 50 0.63 12.54 2.17
N PHE A 51 0.20 11.31 2.45
CA PHE A 51 0.73 10.11 1.78
C PHE A 51 0.51 10.17 0.27
N LEU A 52 -0.74 10.41 -0.16
CA LEU A 52 -1.09 10.53 -1.58
C LEU A 52 -0.37 11.71 -2.23
N TRP A 53 -0.27 12.85 -1.52
CA TRP A 53 0.49 13.99 -2.02
C TRP A 53 1.96 13.66 -2.25
N LEU A 54 2.64 13.00 -1.30
CA LEU A 54 4.03 12.57 -1.44
C LEU A 54 4.22 11.56 -2.57
N CYS A 55 3.29 10.62 -2.75
CA CYS A 55 3.35 9.61 -3.82
C CYS A 55 3.13 10.18 -5.22
N ASN A 56 2.38 11.28 -5.34
CA ASN A 56 2.17 11.98 -6.63
C ASN A 56 3.21 13.07 -6.90
N SER A 57 4.07 13.39 -5.93
CA SER A 57 5.11 14.43 -6.03
C SER A 57 6.53 13.84 -6.19
N LEU A 58 6.64 12.52 -6.29
CA LEU A 58 7.83 11.74 -6.65
C LEU A 58 7.70 11.26 -8.09
#